data_AF-A0A522CP21-F1
#
_entry.id   AF-A0A522CP21-F1
#
_cell.length_a   1.000
_cell.length_b   1.000
_cell.length_c   1.000
_cell.angle_alpha   90.00
_cell.angle_beta   90.00
_cell.angle_gamma   90.00
#
_symmetry.space_group_name_H-M   'P 1'
#
loop_
_entity.id
_entity.type
_entity.pdbx_description
1 polymer ?
#
loop_
_entity_poly.entity_id
_entity_poly.type
_entity_poly.pdbx_seq_one_letter_code
_entity_poly.pdbx_strand_id
1 'polypeptide(L)'
;MSMYDQDYKGVAGMNFPENGKILYKQDFAEEQSGIGEEVVDRESDIISRGVIEGFDVTVSSTAGCVDITAGSARDSLGRRVTKAAVNAFPLPDIQTVKLVARHVWTYENYIPDGSAETKIRRKHSAEIATIPDAQALSDREVGLFKVTRSGATVTIVEDLRSFAQIRSRVFSFTPILPATDPTLDNHAVRKAYVDSQILKYLPISTILPFAGFATPPGWLKPDGSSLLRATYASFFNVISQNKGTFTVTIATPAVFTLNNHGLQTGDCISLTSTGSLPGGLSVDYNYYVIYLDATTFRLANSYANAIAATPVPINTSGTQSGTHSLRYNPWGINGALSFYLPDLRGLGLVFAGQQATAAWASANYAAVLGAYIQDKFQRFKARLYVEAHNGTNGGTGSFATYTQQGESFYIANSFAQDFQNDGYGDPRTGFTTHGPVAGVNAIIRVA
;
A
#
# COMPACT_ATOMS: atom_id res chain seq x y z
N MET A 1 -50.02 54.41 -9.48
CA MET A 1 -49.03 53.63 -10.25
C MET A 1 -47.68 53.99 -9.68
N SER A 2 -47.26 53.26 -8.64
CA SER A 2 -46.00 53.55 -7.92
C SER A 2 -44.84 53.33 -8.87
N MET A 3 -43.89 54.27 -8.87
CA MET A 3 -42.63 54.16 -9.58
C MET A 3 -41.83 52.99 -8.98
N TYR A 4 -42.15 51.79 -9.45
CA TYR A 4 -41.34 50.61 -9.31
C TYR A 4 -40.05 50.85 -10.08
N ASP A 5 -38.93 50.60 -9.39
CA ASP A 5 -37.61 50.23 -9.91
C ASP A 5 -37.65 50.00 -11.44
N GLN A 6 -37.40 51.05 -12.22
CA GLN A 6 -36.84 50.82 -13.54
C GLN A 6 -35.38 50.50 -13.30
N ASP A 7 -35.13 49.18 -13.27
CA ASP A 7 -33.86 48.48 -13.17
C ASP A 7 -32.83 49.00 -14.18
N TYR A 8 -32.26 50.17 -13.92
CA TYR A 8 -30.92 50.50 -14.39
C TYR A 8 -29.95 49.77 -13.46
N LYS A 9 -29.25 48.75 -13.99
CA LYS A 9 -28.23 47.96 -13.28
C LYS A 9 -27.42 48.89 -12.37
N GLY A 10 -27.66 48.78 -11.06
CA GLY A 10 -27.38 49.86 -10.11
C GLY A 10 -25.90 50.13 -9.88
N VAL A 11 -25.32 50.96 -10.74
CA VAL A 11 -23.95 51.51 -10.61
C VAL A 11 -23.96 52.77 -9.75
N ALA A 12 -22.94 52.95 -8.91
CA ALA A 12 -22.60 54.26 -8.36
C ALA A 12 -22.35 55.26 -9.50
N GLY A 13 -22.86 56.49 -9.37
CA GLY A 13 -22.81 57.47 -10.46
C GLY A 13 -23.90 58.54 -10.38
N MET A 14 -24.09 59.27 -11.48
CA MET A 14 -25.14 60.28 -11.57
C MET A 14 -26.52 59.64 -11.82
N ASN A 15 -27.58 60.21 -11.22
CA ASN A 15 -28.94 59.78 -11.49
C ASN A 15 -29.45 60.47 -12.77
N PHE A 16 -29.59 59.72 -13.86
CA PHE A 16 -30.08 60.27 -15.14
C PHE A 16 -31.61 60.11 -15.27
N PRO A 17 -32.36 61.15 -15.71
CA PRO A 17 -32.05 62.58 -15.67
C PRO A 17 -32.65 63.24 -14.42
N GLU A 18 -31.84 63.57 -13.42
CA GLU A 18 -32.28 64.47 -12.35
C GLU A 18 -32.10 65.94 -12.77
N ASN A 19 -33.24 66.63 -12.88
CA ASN A 19 -33.37 68.09 -12.97
C ASN A 19 -33.05 68.82 -14.28
N GLY A 20 -32.84 68.16 -15.42
CA GLY A 20 -32.70 68.85 -16.72
C GLY A 20 -31.50 69.81 -16.80
N LYS A 21 -30.49 69.61 -15.95
CA LYS A 21 -29.28 70.43 -15.86
C LYS A 21 -28.22 69.99 -16.87
N ILE A 22 -27.40 70.95 -17.32
CA ILE A 22 -26.33 70.72 -18.31
C ILE A 22 -25.24 69.81 -17.71
N LEU A 23 -24.72 68.88 -18.50
CA LEU A 23 -23.63 67.96 -18.12
C LEU A 23 -22.27 68.57 -18.45
N TYR A 24 -21.30 68.41 -17.55
CA TYR A 24 -19.92 68.83 -17.74
C TYR A 24 -19.00 67.64 -18.08
N LYS A 25 -17.81 67.93 -18.64
CA LYS A 25 -16.82 66.89 -18.97
C LYS A 25 -16.41 66.05 -17.75
N GLN A 26 -16.29 66.70 -16.59
CA GLN A 26 -15.97 66.03 -15.33
C GLN A 26 -17.05 65.03 -14.92
N ASP A 27 -18.32 65.39 -15.10
CA ASP A 27 -19.46 64.55 -14.77
C ASP A 27 -19.43 63.22 -15.53
N PHE A 28 -19.11 63.27 -16.83
CA PHE A 28 -18.96 62.08 -17.66
C PHE A 28 -17.74 61.24 -17.24
N ALA A 29 -16.61 61.88 -16.93
CA ALA A 29 -15.41 61.17 -16.50
C ALA A 29 -15.61 60.42 -15.18
N GLU A 30 -16.30 61.04 -14.21
CA GLU A 30 -16.62 60.43 -12.92
C GLU A 30 -17.64 59.31 -13.04
N GLU A 31 -18.65 59.44 -13.92
CA GLU A 31 -19.58 58.35 -14.23
C GLU A 31 -18.86 57.14 -14.83
N GLN A 32 -18.00 57.35 -15.83
CA GLN A 32 -17.23 56.26 -16.43
C GLN A 32 -16.27 55.62 -15.41
N SER A 33 -15.71 56.40 -14.49
CA SER A 33 -14.89 55.89 -13.39
C SER A 33 -15.70 55.02 -12.43
N GLY A 34 -16.90 55.47 -12.02
CA GLY A 34 -17.79 54.70 -11.15
C GLY A 34 -18.28 53.39 -11.78
N ILE A 35 -18.59 53.42 -13.09
CA ILE A 35 -18.92 52.21 -13.87
C ILE A 35 -17.71 51.28 -13.93
N GLY A 36 -16.52 51.81 -14.21
CA GLY A 36 -15.28 51.04 -14.27
C GLY A 36 -14.95 50.35 -12.94
N GLU A 37 -15.03 51.08 -11.83
CA GLU A 37 -14.83 50.55 -10.48
C GLU A 37 -15.85 49.47 -10.15
N GLU A 38 -17.14 49.65 -10.49
CA GLU A 38 -18.15 48.64 -10.22
C GLU A 38 -17.95 47.37 -11.05
N VAL A 39 -17.57 47.50 -12.32
CA VAL A 39 -17.26 46.35 -13.18
C VAL A 39 -16.06 45.58 -12.64
N VAL A 40 -14.99 46.29 -12.28
CA VAL A 40 -13.82 45.67 -11.64
C VAL A 40 -14.21 45.01 -10.33
N ASP A 41 -14.98 45.65 -9.46
CA ASP A 41 -15.41 45.08 -8.18
C ASP A 41 -16.33 43.86 -8.36
N ARG A 42 -17.11 43.77 -9.44
CA ARG A 42 -17.98 42.60 -9.72
C ARG A 42 -17.23 41.43 -10.38
N GLU A 43 -16.24 41.73 -11.22
CA GLU A 43 -15.52 40.74 -12.03
C GLU A 43 -14.16 40.33 -11.45
N SER A 44 -13.55 41.14 -10.57
CA SER A 44 -12.27 40.84 -9.92
C SER A 44 -12.38 39.80 -8.81
N ASP A 45 -13.59 39.51 -8.33
CA ASP A 45 -13.80 38.68 -7.17
C ASP A 45 -14.12 37.23 -7.56
N ILE A 46 -13.23 36.31 -7.19
CA ILE A 46 -13.42 34.86 -7.38
C ILE A 46 -14.50 34.33 -6.42
N ILE A 47 -15.00 35.16 -5.50
CA ILE A 47 -15.90 34.78 -4.42
C ILE A 47 -17.40 34.98 -4.81
N SER A 48 -18.28 34.17 -4.22
CA SER A 48 -19.74 34.14 -4.38
C SER A 48 -20.43 35.14 -3.43
N ARG A 49 -21.76 35.12 -3.37
CA ARG A 49 -22.56 36.02 -2.50
C ARG A 49 -22.32 35.68 -1.02
N GLY A 50 -22.43 36.67 -0.12
CA GLY A 50 -22.25 36.47 1.32
C GLY A 50 -21.24 37.42 1.98
N VAL A 51 -20.95 37.18 3.27
CA VAL A 51 -19.95 37.92 4.05
C VAL A 51 -18.54 37.53 3.58
N ILE A 52 -17.73 38.53 3.21
CA ILE A 52 -16.34 38.34 2.79
C ILE A 52 -15.44 38.36 4.03
N GLU A 53 -15.62 39.36 4.89
CA GLU A 53 -14.85 39.53 6.13
C GLU A 53 -15.64 40.33 7.18
N GLY A 54 -15.34 40.08 8.46
CA GLY A 54 -15.84 40.86 9.59
C GLY A 54 -17.32 40.66 9.92
N PHE A 55 -17.97 41.75 10.36
CA PHE A 55 -19.35 41.76 10.89
C PHE A 55 -19.56 40.83 12.09
N ASP A 56 -18.54 40.65 12.92
CA ASP A 56 -18.70 39.95 14.19
C ASP A 56 -19.52 40.81 15.14
N VAL A 57 -20.48 40.18 15.83
CA VAL A 57 -21.38 40.85 16.77
C VAL A 57 -21.01 40.41 18.18
N THR A 58 -20.82 41.37 19.08
CA THR A 58 -20.60 41.14 20.51
C THR A 58 -21.60 41.94 21.34
N VAL A 59 -21.84 41.50 22.58
CA VAL A 59 -22.66 42.26 23.53
C VAL A 59 -21.89 43.52 23.93
N SER A 60 -22.52 44.69 23.79
CA SER A 60 -21.88 45.97 24.08
C SER A 60 -21.73 46.20 25.58
N SER A 61 -20.78 47.03 25.97
CA SER A 61 -20.70 47.58 27.34
C SER A 61 -21.86 48.52 27.68
N THR A 62 -22.55 49.05 26.66
CA THR A 62 -23.77 49.83 26.83
C THR A 62 -24.99 48.91 26.94
N ALA A 63 -25.78 49.06 28.00
CA ALA A 63 -26.94 48.20 28.28
C ALA A 63 -27.95 48.17 27.13
N GLY A 64 -28.36 46.96 26.72
CA GLY A 64 -29.34 46.76 25.64
C GLY A 64 -28.80 46.97 24.21
N CYS A 65 -27.48 47.11 24.04
CA CYS A 65 -26.84 47.33 22.75
C CYS A 65 -25.88 46.20 22.34
N VAL A 66 -25.51 46.17 21.07
CA VAL A 66 -24.47 45.31 20.50
C VAL A 66 -23.37 46.13 19.84
N ASP A 67 -22.15 45.61 19.86
CA ASP A 67 -21.03 46.14 19.09
C ASP A 67 -20.81 45.26 17.86
N ILE A 68 -20.52 45.87 16.72
CA ILE A 68 -20.37 45.20 15.43
C ILE A 68 -19.05 45.61 14.81
N THR A 69 -18.19 44.65 14.47
CA THR A 69 -16.90 44.93 13.84
C THR A 69 -17.09 45.46 12.42
N ALA A 70 -16.08 46.18 11.90
CA ALA A 70 -16.07 46.56 10.49
C ALA A 70 -16.10 45.30 9.62
N GLY A 71 -16.79 45.36 8.48
CA GLY A 71 -16.93 44.21 7.61
C GLY A 71 -17.31 44.57 6.18
N SER A 72 -17.12 43.59 5.29
CA SER A 72 -17.55 43.68 3.90
C SER A 72 -18.27 42.41 3.46
N ALA A 73 -19.31 42.58 2.65
CA ALA A 73 -20.16 41.49 2.16
C ALA A 73 -20.70 41.80 0.76
N ARG A 74 -21.27 40.78 0.10
CA ARG A 74 -22.05 40.91 -1.12
C ARG A 74 -23.48 40.44 -0.89
N ASP A 75 -24.43 41.28 -1.28
CA ASP A 75 -25.85 40.95 -1.19
C ASP A 75 -26.31 39.97 -2.29
N SER A 76 -27.61 39.66 -2.30
CA SER A 76 -28.17 38.74 -3.29
C SER A 76 -28.21 39.32 -4.71
N LEU A 77 -27.89 40.59 -4.94
CA LEU A 77 -27.73 41.13 -6.30
C LEU A 77 -26.25 41.31 -6.67
N GLY A 78 -25.33 40.92 -5.79
CA GLY A 78 -23.89 41.03 -5.98
C GLY A 78 -23.33 42.42 -5.68
N ARG A 79 -24.13 43.32 -5.10
CA ARG A 79 -23.69 44.67 -4.68
C ARG A 79 -22.86 44.56 -3.42
N ARG A 80 -21.82 45.40 -3.32
CA ARG A 80 -20.92 45.44 -2.17
C ARG A 80 -21.57 46.19 -1.01
N VAL A 81 -21.54 45.56 0.17
CA VAL A 81 -22.04 46.09 1.44
C VAL A 81 -20.84 46.22 2.37
N THR A 82 -20.31 47.43 2.50
CA THR A 82 -19.16 47.72 3.36
C THR A 82 -19.59 48.67 4.47
N LYS A 83 -19.27 48.33 5.72
CA LYS A 83 -19.61 49.15 6.88
C LYS A 83 -18.44 49.20 7.86
N ALA A 84 -18.12 50.40 8.33
CA ALA A 84 -17.21 50.59 9.46
C ALA A 84 -17.83 50.03 10.76
N ALA A 85 -17.00 49.82 11.78
CA ALA A 85 -17.47 49.32 13.06
C ALA A 85 -18.59 50.19 13.63
N VAL A 86 -19.62 49.55 14.19
CA VAL A 86 -20.74 50.22 14.84
C VAL A 86 -20.71 49.85 16.32
N ASN A 87 -20.48 50.86 17.16
CA ASN A 87 -20.46 50.68 18.62
C ASN A 87 -21.83 51.06 19.20
N ALA A 88 -22.25 50.33 20.23
CA ALA A 88 -23.47 50.54 20.99
C ALA A 88 -24.74 50.63 20.11
N PHE A 89 -24.88 49.74 19.13
CA PHE A 89 -26.09 49.67 18.30
C PHE A 89 -27.30 49.20 19.15
N PRO A 90 -28.36 50.01 19.27
CA PRO A 90 -29.49 49.70 20.14
C PRO A 90 -30.40 48.63 19.52
N LEU A 91 -30.82 47.65 20.34
CA LEU A 91 -31.82 46.65 19.96
C LEU A 91 -33.21 47.02 20.50
N PRO A 92 -34.31 46.68 19.81
CA PRO A 92 -35.66 46.84 20.38
C PRO A 92 -35.85 45.94 21.60
N ASP A 93 -36.56 46.43 22.62
CA ASP A 93 -36.72 45.73 23.89
C ASP A 93 -37.79 44.63 23.83
N ILE A 94 -37.61 43.58 24.64
CA ILE A 94 -38.50 42.40 24.76
C ILE A 94 -38.81 41.76 23.40
N GLN A 95 -37.82 41.70 22.51
CA GLN A 95 -37.97 41.16 21.17
C GLN A 95 -36.73 40.39 20.72
N THR A 96 -36.96 39.40 19.87
CA THR A 96 -35.92 38.73 19.08
C THR A 96 -35.92 39.30 17.67
N VAL A 97 -34.76 39.75 17.21
CA VAL A 97 -34.57 40.38 15.90
C VAL A 97 -33.37 39.81 15.17
N LYS A 98 -33.38 39.93 13.84
CA LYS A 98 -32.21 39.63 13.01
C LYS A 98 -31.47 40.93 12.72
N LEU A 99 -30.16 40.93 12.97
CA LEU A 99 -29.24 41.96 12.53
C LEU A 99 -28.87 41.71 11.08
N VAL A 100 -29.00 42.75 10.27
CA VAL A 100 -28.69 42.70 8.84
C VAL A 100 -27.80 43.87 8.45
N ALA A 101 -26.86 43.61 7.54
CA ALA A 101 -26.19 44.66 6.79
C ALA A 101 -27.01 44.92 5.54
N ARG A 102 -27.67 46.09 5.47
CA ARG A 102 -28.54 46.47 4.36
C ARG A 102 -27.82 47.42 3.42
N HIS A 103 -27.87 47.12 2.12
CA HIS A 103 -27.43 48.01 1.07
C HIS A 103 -28.35 49.23 0.96
N VAL A 104 -27.77 50.43 0.99
CA VAL A 104 -28.49 51.70 0.87
C VAL A 104 -27.75 52.63 -0.09
N TRP A 105 -28.53 53.40 -0.84
CA TRP A 105 -28.02 54.49 -1.66
C TRP A 105 -27.91 55.76 -0.83
N THR A 106 -26.71 56.33 -0.75
CA THR A 106 -26.52 57.68 -0.21
C THR A 106 -26.39 58.67 -1.35
N TYR A 107 -26.96 59.86 -1.15
CA TYR A 107 -26.97 60.93 -2.13
C TYR A 107 -26.10 62.06 -1.60
N GLU A 108 -25.13 62.48 -2.39
CA GLU A 108 -24.14 63.46 -1.99
C GLU A 108 -24.17 64.65 -2.94
N ASN A 109 -24.16 65.85 -2.36
CA ASN A 109 -24.10 67.10 -3.12
C ASN A 109 -22.66 67.37 -3.57
N TYR A 110 -22.48 67.79 -4.82
CA TYR A 110 -21.20 68.27 -5.34
C TYR A 110 -21.39 69.43 -6.31
N ILE A 111 -20.33 70.21 -6.54
CA ILE A 111 -20.32 71.31 -7.50
C ILE A 111 -19.25 70.96 -8.54
N PRO A 112 -19.61 70.74 -9.82
CA PRO A 112 -18.65 70.48 -10.89
C PRO A 112 -17.70 71.67 -11.09
N ASP A 113 -16.48 71.40 -11.55
CA ASP A 113 -15.52 72.46 -11.88
C ASP A 113 -16.07 73.35 -13.01
N GLY A 114 -16.08 74.67 -12.77
CA GLY A 114 -16.71 75.65 -13.67
C GLY A 114 -18.24 75.77 -13.58
N SER A 115 -18.89 75.18 -12.58
CA SER A 115 -20.33 75.31 -12.31
C SER A 115 -20.60 76.16 -11.05
N ALA A 116 -21.69 76.93 -11.06
CA ALA A 116 -22.24 77.57 -9.85
C ALA A 116 -23.37 76.75 -9.20
N GLU A 117 -23.74 75.62 -9.80
CA GLU A 117 -24.88 74.81 -9.38
C GLU A 117 -24.47 73.52 -8.68
N THR A 118 -25.16 73.22 -7.59
CA THR A 118 -25.07 71.94 -6.90
C THR A 118 -25.79 70.84 -7.67
N LYS A 119 -25.12 69.70 -7.79
CA LYS A 119 -25.60 68.43 -8.36
C LYS A 119 -25.59 67.34 -7.29
N ILE A 120 -26.39 66.29 -7.52
CA ILE A 120 -26.51 65.16 -6.61
C ILE A 120 -25.91 63.93 -7.30
N ARG A 121 -25.09 63.18 -6.57
CA ARG A 121 -24.56 61.88 -6.99
C ARG A 121 -24.98 60.78 -6.02
N ARG A 122 -25.24 59.57 -6.51
CA ARG A 122 -25.51 58.41 -5.65
C ARG A 122 -24.25 57.58 -5.43
N LYS A 123 -24.06 57.08 -4.21
CA LYS A 123 -22.96 56.21 -3.82
C LYS A 123 -23.46 54.94 -3.14
N HIS A 124 -22.72 53.85 -3.29
CA HIS A 124 -22.97 52.64 -2.51
C HIS A 124 -22.67 52.90 -1.04
N SER A 125 -23.62 52.56 -0.18
CA SER A 125 -23.44 52.58 1.25
C SER A 125 -24.12 51.37 1.89
N ALA A 126 -23.90 51.24 3.18
CA ALA A 126 -24.52 50.21 4.00
C ALA A 126 -24.98 50.80 5.33
N GLU A 127 -26.10 50.29 5.81
CA GLU A 127 -26.56 50.50 7.17
C GLU A 127 -26.65 49.16 7.90
N ILE A 128 -26.49 49.22 9.22
CA ILE A 128 -26.90 48.10 10.08
C ILE A 128 -28.35 48.36 10.44
N ALA A 129 -29.20 47.36 10.22
CA ALA A 129 -30.61 47.42 10.56
C ALA A 129 -31.01 46.17 11.36
N THR A 130 -32.15 46.28 12.04
CA THR A 130 -32.86 45.12 12.60
C THR A 130 -34.08 44.84 11.76
N ILE A 131 -34.36 43.56 11.54
CA ILE A 131 -35.62 43.10 10.96
C ILE A 131 -36.30 42.12 11.94
N PRO A 132 -37.64 42.04 11.93
CA PRO A 132 -38.36 41.05 12.73
C PRO A 132 -37.89 39.63 12.41
N ASP A 133 -37.84 38.76 13.43
CA ASP A 133 -37.40 37.37 13.24
C ASP A 133 -38.22 36.61 12.17
N ALA A 134 -39.51 36.87 12.10
CA ALA A 134 -40.40 36.25 11.11
C ALA A 134 -40.16 36.75 9.66
N GLN A 135 -39.43 37.85 9.45
CA GLN A 135 -39.19 38.41 8.13
C GLN A 135 -38.05 37.66 7.41
N ALA A 136 -38.25 37.34 6.14
CA ALA A 136 -37.19 36.86 5.25
C ALA A 136 -36.24 38.00 4.86
N LEU A 137 -34.97 37.66 4.61
CA LEU A 137 -33.99 38.62 4.08
C LEU A 137 -34.42 39.06 2.68
N SER A 138 -34.45 40.36 2.46
CA SER A 138 -34.66 40.93 1.12
C SER A 138 -33.38 40.88 0.28
N ASP A 139 -33.51 41.15 -1.01
CA ASP A 139 -32.37 41.12 -1.93
C ASP A 139 -31.28 42.17 -1.66
N ARG A 140 -31.56 43.14 -0.79
CA ARG A 140 -30.66 44.22 -0.36
C ARG A 140 -29.99 43.92 0.98
N GLU A 141 -30.30 42.79 1.62
CA GLU A 141 -29.89 42.49 2.99
C GLU A 141 -28.98 41.27 3.06
N VAL A 142 -27.91 41.39 3.85
CA VAL A 142 -27.04 40.28 4.25
C VAL A 142 -27.30 39.99 5.72
N GLY A 143 -27.71 38.75 6.03
CA GLY A 143 -27.92 38.30 7.41
C GLY A 143 -26.61 38.27 8.19
N LEU A 144 -26.64 38.79 9.43
CA LEU A 144 -25.51 38.76 10.35
C LEU A 144 -25.77 37.81 11.51
N PHE A 145 -26.60 38.19 12.47
CA PHE A 145 -26.89 37.39 13.66
C PHE A 145 -28.34 37.57 14.10
N LYS A 146 -28.91 36.56 14.74
CA LYS A 146 -30.15 36.73 15.50
C LYS A 146 -29.79 37.04 16.94
N VAL A 147 -30.46 38.04 17.50
CA VAL A 147 -30.21 38.53 18.85
C VAL A 147 -31.53 38.74 19.57
N THR A 148 -31.53 38.47 20.88
CA THR A 148 -32.67 38.72 21.76
C THR A 148 -32.28 39.73 22.82
N ARG A 149 -33.14 40.71 23.07
CA ARG A 149 -32.98 41.67 24.15
C ARG A 149 -34.11 41.51 25.17
N SER A 150 -33.76 41.54 26.45
CA SER A 150 -34.69 41.63 27.58
C SER A 150 -34.16 42.62 28.60
N GLY A 151 -34.71 43.84 28.62
CA GLY A 151 -34.26 44.92 29.47
C GLY A 151 -32.82 45.35 29.11
N ALA A 152 -31.90 45.22 30.07
CA ALA A 152 -30.49 45.54 29.89
C ALA A 152 -29.67 44.41 29.25
N THR A 153 -30.20 43.18 29.23
CA THR A 153 -29.49 41.98 28.80
C THR A 153 -29.71 41.71 27.32
N VAL A 154 -28.63 41.41 26.60
CA VAL A 154 -28.64 40.97 25.20
C VAL A 154 -28.05 39.56 25.11
N THR A 155 -28.66 38.70 24.31
CA THR A 155 -28.18 37.34 24.03
C THR A 155 -28.09 37.13 22.52
N ILE A 156 -26.95 36.65 22.05
CA ILE A 156 -26.74 36.23 20.66
C ILE A 156 -27.28 34.79 20.54
N VAL A 157 -28.21 34.57 19.62
CA VAL A 157 -28.99 33.33 19.50
C VAL A 157 -28.42 32.42 18.41
N GLU A 158 -28.21 32.94 17.21
CA GLU A 158 -27.69 32.19 16.06
C GLU A 158 -26.85 33.11 15.15
N ASP A 159 -25.82 32.53 14.53
CA ASP A 159 -25.07 33.16 13.44
C ASP A 159 -25.82 32.92 12.12
N LEU A 160 -26.15 34.00 11.43
CA LEU A 160 -26.88 34.02 10.17
C LEU A 160 -25.98 34.36 8.97
N ARG A 161 -24.67 34.56 9.19
CA ARG A 161 -23.73 34.91 8.13
C ARG A 161 -23.52 33.71 7.21
N SER A 162 -23.86 33.90 5.94
CA SER A 162 -23.36 33.04 4.87
C SER A 162 -22.03 33.61 4.39
N PHE A 163 -20.91 32.94 4.69
CA PHE A 163 -19.60 33.37 4.19
C PHE A 163 -19.49 33.14 2.68
N ALA A 164 -18.90 34.11 2.01
CA ALA A 164 -18.73 34.12 0.57
C ALA A 164 -17.75 32.98 0.16
N GLN A 165 -18.11 32.18 -0.85
CA GLN A 165 -17.35 30.98 -1.27
C GLN A 165 -16.66 31.20 -2.62
N ILE A 166 -15.54 30.55 -2.89
CA ILE A 166 -14.89 30.64 -4.21
C ILE A 166 -15.79 29.99 -5.28
N ARG A 167 -16.12 30.68 -6.38
CA ARG A 167 -16.95 30.17 -7.49
C ARG A 167 -16.26 28.97 -8.13
N SER A 168 -16.86 27.78 -8.05
CA SER A 168 -16.22 26.49 -8.36
C SER A 168 -15.90 26.21 -9.84
N ARG A 169 -15.80 27.23 -10.70
CA ARG A 169 -15.53 27.05 -12.13
C ARG A 169 -14.04 27.02 -12.48
N VAL A 170 -13.15 27.32 -11.53
CA VAL A 170 -11.68 27.38 -11.73
C VAL A 170 -10.93 26.60 -10.64
N PHE A 171 -11.30 25.33 -10.44
CA PHE A 171 -10.42 24.39 -9.75
C PHE A 171 -10.48 23.03 -10.44
N SER A 172 -9.80 22.91 -11.58
CA SER A 172 -9.27 21.61 -11.98
C SER A 172 -7.92 21.47 -11.29
N PHE A 173 -7.89 20.92 -10.08
CA PHE A 173 -6.65 20.33 -9.61
C PHE A 173 -6.40 19.13 -10.52
N THR A 174 -5.54 19.28 -11.53
CA THR A 174 -4.84 18.11 -12.05
C THR A 174 -4.02 17.64 -10.86
N PRO A 175 -4.28 16.46 -10.28
CA PRO A 175 -3.45 16.00 -9.18
C PRO A 175 -2.03 15.87 -9.75
N ILE A 176 -1.13 16.75 -9.31
CA ILE A 176 0.29 16.41 -9.31
C ILE A 176 0.35 15.17 -8.44
N LEU A 177 0.67 14.03 -9.06
CA LEU A 177 0.92 12.80 -8.33
C LEU A 177 1.91 13.15 -7.21
N PRO A 178 1.56 12.96 -5.93
CA PRO A 178 2.47 13.33 -4.88
C PRO A 178 3.71 12.43 -4.98
N ALA A 179 4.89 13.03 -4.89
CA ALA A 179 6.16 12.31 -4.80
C ALA A 179 6.32 11.56 -3.45
N THR A 180 5.30 11.60 -2.59
CA THR A 180 5.25 10.98 -1.26
C THR A 180 3.85 10.45 -0.98
N ASP A 181 3.76 9.54 -0.01
CA ASP A 181 2.51 8.88 0.35
C ASP A 181 1.43 9.91 0.75
N PRO A 182 0.15 9.64 0.41
CA PRO A 182 -0.93 10.58 0.62
C PRO A 182 -1.17 10.86 2.12
N THR A 183 -1.24 12.15 2.46
CA THR A 183 -1.31 12.65 3.84
C THR A 183 -2.72 12.97 4.35
N LEU A 184 -3.75 12.88 3.50
CA LEU A 184 -5.15 13.02 3.92
C LEU A 184 -5.68 11.68 4.45
N ASP A 185 -6.36 11.70 5.60
CA ASP A 185 -6.84 10.50 6.32
C ASP A 185 -7.57 9.48 5.41
N ASN A 186 -8.45 9.96 4.52
CA ASN A 186 -9.20 9.09 3.61
C ASN A 186 -8.31 8.43 2.54
N HIS A 187 -7.23 9.07 2.10
CA HIS A 187 -6.31 8.52 1.12
C HIS A 187 -5.28 7.58 1.76
N ALA A 188 -4.83 7.90 2.97
CA ALA A 188 -4.01 7.00 3.78
C ALA A 188 -4.76 5.69 4.10
N VAL A 189 -6.04 5.78 4.48
CA VAL A 189 -6.91 4.61 4.72
C VAL A 189 -7.08 3.77 3.45
N ARG A 190 -7.33 4.41 2.30
CA ARG A 190 -7.48 3.68 1.02
C ARG A 190 -6.17 3.04 0.56
N LYS A 191 -5.03 3.71 0.72
CA LYS A 191 -3.72 3.13 0.40
C LYS A 191 -3.42 1.94 1.32
N ALA A 192 -3.61 2.09 2.62
CA ALA A 192 -3.42 1.00 3.58
C ALA A 192 -4.31 -0.20 3.27
N TYR A 193 -5.57 0.04 2.86
CA TYR A 193 -6.46 -1.02 2.40
C TYR A 193 -5.90 -1.72 1.15
N VAL A 194 -5.49 -0.97 0.13
CA VAL A 194 -4.94 -1.54 -1.12
C VAL A 194 -3.63 -2.32 -0.85
N ASP A 195 -2.70 -1.76 -0.09
CA ASP A 195 -1.45 -2.43 0.29
C ASP A 195 -1.73 -3.72 1.06
N SER A 196 -2.71 -3.68 1.98
CA SER A 196 -3.18 -4.86 2.72
C SER A 196 -3.79 -5.92 1.80
N GLN A 197 -4.59 -5.51 0.80
CA GLN A 197 -5.10 -6.44 -0.20
C GLN A 197 -3.97 -7.06 -1.04
N ILE A 198 -2.96 -6.28 -1.44
CA ILE A 198 -1.80 -6.79 -2.20
C ILE A 198 -1.00 -7.80 -1.36
N LEU A 199 -0.77 -7.50 -0.07
CA LEU A 199 -0.13 -8.41 0.88
C LEU A 199 -0.88 -9.74 1.05
N LYS A 200 -2.21 -9.73 0.97
CA LYS A 200 -3.03 -10.94 1.02
C LYS A 200 -2.79 -11.87 -0.17
N TYR A 201 -2.63 -11.32 -1.38
CA TYR A 201 -2.47 -12.11 -2.60
C TYR A 201 -1.01 -12.45 -2.93
N LEU A 202 -0.05 -11.67 -2.42
CA LEU A 202 1.38 -11.93 -2.55
C LEU A 202 2.02 -12.00 -1.16
N PRO A 203 1.76 -13.02 -0.35
CA PRO A 203 2.33 -13.11 0.99
C PRO A 203 3.87 -13.08 0.96
N ILE A 204 4.47 -12.73 2.09
CA ILE A 204 5.92 -12.87 2.29
C ILE A 204 6.33 -14.31 2.00
N SER A 205 7.51 -14.52 1.40
CA SER A 205 7.99 -15.79 0.85
C SER A 205 7.38 -16.23 -0.48
N THR A 206 6.53 -15.41 -1.13
CA THR A 206 6.12 -15.69 -2.51
C THR A 206 7.32 -15.62 -3.45
N ILE A 207 7.47 -16.64 -4.30
CA ILE A 207 8.49 -16.67 -5.35
C ILE A 207 7.81 -16.46 -6.71
N LEU A 208 8.34 -15.53 -7.51
CA LEU A 208 7.83 -15.22 -8.85
C LEU A 208 8.95 -15.26 -9.90
N PRO A 209 8.62 -15.65 -11.15
CA PRO A 209 9.46 -15.36 -12.29
C PRO A 209 9.53 -13.85 -12.54
N PHE A 210 10.72 -13.35 -12.84
CA PHE A 210 11.00 -11.94 -13.02
C PHE A 210 12.05 -11.73 -14.12
N ALA A 211 11.65 -11.00 -15.15
CA ALA A 211 12.49 -10.72 -16.32
C ALA A 211 13.22 -9.37 -16.24
N GLY A 212 13.15 -8.66 -15.10
CA GLY A 212 13.83 -7.38 -14.91
C GLY A 212 15.29 -7.54 -14.50
N PHE A 213 16.10 -6.52 -14.82
CA PHE A 213 17.53 -6.50 -14.49
C PHE A 213 17.81 -6.17 -13.00
N ALA A 214 17.00 -5.28 -12.42
CA ALA A 214 17.14 -4.83 -11.04
C ALA A 214 16.02 -5.40 -10.17
N THR A 215 16.39 -5.99 -9.02
CA THR A 215 15.41 -6.54 -8.07
C THR A 215 14.63 -5.39 -7.42
N PRO A 216 13.28 -5.44 -7.42
CA PRO A 216 12.47 -4.40 -6.78
C PRO A 216 12.69 -4.33 -5.26
N PRO A 217 12.47 -3.16 -4.62
CA PRO A 217 12.47 -3.06 -3.16
C PRO A 217 11.51 -4.05 -2.50
N GLY A 218 11.94 -4.69 -1.41
CA GLY A 218 11.16 -5.73 -0.72
C GLY A 218 11.26 -7.13 -1.34
N TRP A 219 12.07 -7.29 -2.39
CA TRP A 219 12.35 -8.57 -3.04
C TRP A 219 13.84 -8.88 -3.04
N LEU A 220 14.19 -10.16 -3.06
CA LEU A 220 15.57 -10.65 -3.18
C LEU A 220 15.66 -11.71 -4.28
N LYS A 221 16.88 -11.98 -4.76
CA LYS A 221 17.14 -13.11 -5.64
C LYS A 221 17.34 -14.36 -4.76
N PRO A 222 16.62 -15.47 -5.00
CA PRO A 222 16.82 -16.72 -4.30
C PRO A 222 18.06 -17.42 -4.86
N ASP A 223 19.23 -17.01 -4.36
CA ASP A 223 20.56 -17.43 -4.84
C ASP A 223 21.38 -18.20 -3.79
N GLY A 224 20.74 -18.64 -2.70
CA GLY A 224 21.42 -19.32 -1.60
C GLY A 224 22.21 -18.40 -0.66
N SER A 225 22.15 -17.07 -0.83
CA SER A 225 22.88 -16.13 0.04
C SER A 225 22.42 -16.21 1.50
N SER A 226 23.35 -15.83 2.40
CA SER A 226 23.11 -15.75 3.84
C SER A 226 22.55 -14.38 4.22
N LEU A 227 21.40 -14.35 4.87
CA LEU A 227 20.73 -13.12 5.31
C LEU A 227 20.66 -13.02 6.83
N LEU A 228 20.62 -11.78 7.34
CA LEU A 228 20.51 -11.50 8.76
C LEU A 228 19.06 -11.66 9.26
N ARG A 229 18.86 -12.45 10.32
CA ARG A 229 17.55 -12.68 10.97
C ARG A 229 16.92 -11.40 11.49
N ALA A 230 17.72 -10.47 12.02
CA ALA A 230 17.22 -9.20 12.54
C ALA A 230 16.62 -8.29 11.46
N THR A 231 17.22 -8.28 10.26
CA THR A 231 16.74 -7.46 9.13
C THR A 231 15.49 -8.07 8.47
N TYR A 232 15.41 -9.40 8.40
CA TYR A 232 14.35 -10.12 7.68
C TYR A 232 13.53 -11.03 8.61
N ALA A 233 13.17 -10.55 9.80
CA ALA A 233 12.53 -11.37 10.84
C ALA A 233 11.18 -11.97 10.39
N SER A 234 10.33 -11.17 9.73
CA SER A 234 9.03 -11.62 9.22
C SER A 234 9.19 -12.72 8.18
N PHE A 235 10.13 -12.55 7.25
CA PHE A 235 10.44 -13.56 6.24
C PHE A 235 10.99 -14.83 6.86
N PHE A 236 11.97 -14.73 7.77
CA PHE A 236 12.53 -15.88 8.50
C PHE A 236 11.46 -16.70 9.22
N ASN A 237 10.48 -16.05 9.85
CA ASN A 237 9.37 -16.75 10.53
C ASN A 237 8.39 -17.47 9.58
N VAL A 238 8.35 -17.09 8.30
CA VAL A 238 7.55 -17.80 7.29
C VAL A 238 8.33 -18.97 6.70
N ILE A 239 9.63 -18.79 6.43
CA ILE A 239 10.46 -19.82 5.79
C ILE A 239 11.06 -20.85 6.76
N SER A 240 10.95 -20.61 8.07
CA SER A 240 11.40 -21.53 9.12
C SER A 240 10.31 -21.66 10.18
N GLN A 241 10.22 -22.82 10.82
CA GLN A 241 9.17 -23.10 11.80
C GLN A 241 9.77 -23.49 13.14
N ASN A 242 9.43 -22.78 14.22
CA ASN A 242 9.70 -23.26 15.57
C ASN A 242 8.83 -24.49 15.85
N LYS A 243 9.44 -25.65 16.08
CA LYS A 243 8.72 -26.89 16.35
C LYS A 243 8.45 -27.09 17.84
N GLY A 244 9.13 -26.34 18.70
CA GLY A 244 8.95 -26.39 20.16
C GLY A 244 10.07 -27.16 20.86
N THR A 245 9.75 -27.65 22.05
CA THR A 245 10.72 -28.26 22.97
C THR A 245 10.77 -29.76 22.81
N PHE A 246 11.98 -30.34 22.82
CA PHE A 246 12.18 -31.78 22.70
C PHE A 246 12.96 -32.34 23.89
N THR A 247 12.92 -33.65 24.08
CA THR A 247 13.84 -34.37 24.97
C THR A 247 14.82 -35.21 24.16
N VAL A 248 16.01 -35.42 24.70
CA VAL A 248 17.05 -36.24 24.06
C VAL A 248 17.69 -37.17 25.09
N THR A 249 17.88 -38.42 24.69
CA THR A 249 18.57 -39.44 25.49
C THR A 249 20.08 -39.25 25.41
N ILE A 250 20.81 -39.45 26.51
CA ILE A 250 22.28 -39.53 26.49
C ILE A 250 22.67 -40.97 26.12
N ALA A 251 22.83 -41.23 24.82
CA ALA A 251 22.98 -42.58 24.26
C ALA A 251 23.75 -42.63 22.93
N THR A 252 24.11 -43.85 22.54
CA THR A 252 24.80 -44.20 21.29
C THR A 252 23.94 -45.23 20.54
N PRO A 253 23.04 -44.82 19.62
CA PRO A 253 22.77 -43.46 19.15
C PRO A 253 21.75 -42.70 20.01
N ALA A 254 21.80 -41.36 19.92
CA ALA A 254 20.85 -40.49 20.58
C ALA A 254 19.45 -40.57 19.93
N VAL A 255 18.40 -40.60 20.74
CA VAL A 255 17.00 -40.54 20.32
C VAL A 255 16.39 -39.25 20.84
N PHE A 256 15.74 -38.52 19.93
CA PHE A 256 15.05 -37.26 20.19
C PHE A 256 13.55 -37.52 20.20
N THR A 257 12.83 -36.95 21.17
CA THR A 257 11.39 -37.12 21.32
C THR A 257 10.68 -35.77 21.21
N LEU A 258 9.77 -35.65 20.25
CA LEU A 258 8.85 -34.53 20.06
C LEU A 258 7.57 -35.07 19.40
N ASN A 259 6.45 -35.03 20.12
CA ASN A 259 5.20 -35.57 19.60
C ASN A 259 4.71 -34.80 18.37
N ASN A 260 4.31 -35.55 17.33
CA ASN A 260 3.79 -35.02 16.08
C ASN A 260 4.71 -33.97 15.44
N HIS A 261 6.01 -34.25 15.41
CA HIS A 261 7.02 -33.30 14.94
C HIS A 261 6.88 -32.96 13.44
N GLY A 262 6.30 -33.87 12.64
CA GLY A 262 6.04 -33.66 11.20
C GLY A 262 7.33 -33.43 10.40
N LEU A 263 8.43 -34.06 10.81
CA LEU A 263 9.74 -34.02 10.15
C LEU A 263 9.96 -35.34 9.42
N GLN A 264 10.72 -35.33 8.33
CA GLN A 264 11.09 -36.49 7.53
C GLN A 264 12.62 -36.65 7.48
N THR A 265 13.08 -37.83 7.06
CA THR A 265 14.52 -38.06 6.87
C THR A 265 15.08 -37.07 5.86
N GLY A 266 16.17 -36.38 6.22
CA GLY A 266 16.83 -35.36 5.41
C GLY A 266 16.42 -33.92 5.75
N ASP A 267 15.37 -33.70 6.56
CA ASP A 267 14.98 -32.35 6.97
C ASP A 267 16.08 -31.67 7.77
N CYS A 268 16.34 -30.39 7.46
CA CYS A 268 17.33 -29.58 8.15
C CYS A 268 16.70 -28.84 9.35
N ILE A 269 17.35 -28.95 10.51
CA ILE A 269 16.90 -28.35 11.76
C ILE A 269 18.08 -27.68 12.48
N SER A 270 17.77 -26.76 13.40
CA SER A 270 18.73 -26.19 14.34
C SER A 270 18.24 -26.31 15.77
N LEU A 271 19.19 -26.42 16.70
CA LEU A 271 18.91 -26.56 18.13
C LEU A 271 19.25 -25.28 18.88
N THR A 272 18.48 -24.99 19.93
CA THR A 272 18.80 -23.99 20.95
C THR A 272 18.54 -24.57 22.34
N SER A 273 19.12 -23.96 23.38
CA SER A 273 18.93 -24.37 24.76
C SER A 273 19.03 -23.17 25.70
N THR A 274 18.31 -23.21 26.82
CA THR A 274 18.50 -22.26 27.94
C THR A 274 19.63 -22.67 28.89
N GLY A 275 20.23 -23.85 28.68
CA GLY A 275 21.36 -24.40 29.43
C GLY A 275 22.30 -25.17 28.50
N SER A 276 22.89 -26.27 28.99
CA SER A 276 23.83 -27.08 28.20
C SER A 276 23.13 -28.19 27.43
N LEU A 277 23.36 -28.28 26.11
CA LEU A 277 23.00 -29.47 25.33
C LEU A 277 23.92 -30.66 25.72
N PRO A 278 23.48 -31.91 25.54
CA PRO A 278 24.35 -33.08 25.65
C PRO A 278 25.59 -32.97 24.75
N GLY A 279 26.69 -33.58 25.17
CA GLY A 279 27.91 -33.66 24.38
C GLY A 279 27.65 -34.29 23.01
N GLY A 280 28.27 -33.75 21.96
CA GLY A 280 27.99 -34.14 20.56
C GLY A 280 27.00 -33.23 19.83
N LEU A 281 26.32 -32.33 20.57
CA LEU A 281 25.40 -31.33 20.00
C LEU A 281 25.88 -29.90 20.29
N SER A 282 25.54 -28.98 19.39
CA SER A 282 25.86 -27.56 19.45
C SER A 282 24.61 -26.75 19.13
N VAL A 283 24.46 -25.59 19.75
CA VAL A 283 23.42 -24.63 19.39
C VAL A 283 23.72 -23.96 18.06
N ASP A 284 22.68 -23.50 17.36
CA ASP A 284 22.79 -22.75 16.10
C ASP A 284 23.63 -23.45 15.01
N TYR A 285 23.55 -24.79 15.01
CA TYR A 285 24.18 -25.66 14.03
C TYR A 285 23.12 -26.41 13.21
N ASN A 286 23.44 -26.71 11.94
CA ASN A 286 22.56 -27.46 11.04
C ASN A 286 22.68 -28.97 11.29
N TYR A 287 21.58 -29.59 11.70
CA TYR A 287 21.45 -31.03 11.81
C TYR A 287 20.41 -31.55 10.82
N TYR A 288 20.53 -32.82 10.45
CA TYR A 288 19.64 -33.47 9.49
C TYR A 288 18.90 -34.62 10.16
N VAL A 289 17.58 -34.65 9.98
CA VAL A 289 16.70 -35.61 10.63
C VAL A 289 16.84 -37.00 10.02
N ILE A 290 16.80 -38.03 10.87
CA ILE A 290 16.57 -39.43 10.50
C ILE A 290 15.25 -39.82 11.16
N TYR A 291 14.21 -40.00 10.36
CA TYR A 291 12.87 -40.32 10.83
C TYR A 291 12.83 -41.74 11.44
N LEU A 292 12.19 -41.89 12.60
CA LEU A 292 11.85 -43.20 13.17
C LEU A 292 10.33 -43.41 13.16
N ASP A 293 9.59 -42.50 13.79
CA ASP A 293 8.13 -42.50 13.85
C ASP A 293 7.60 -41.07 14.08
N ALA A 294 6.29 -40.89 14.29
CA ALA A 294 5.67 -39.57 14.45
C ALA A 294 6.05 -38.82 15.75
N THR A 295 6.71 -39.50 16.68
CA THR A 295 7.09 -39.01 18.02
C THR A 295 8.60 -38.98 18.23
N THR A 296 9.35 -39.86 17.57
CA THR A 296 10.79 -39.99 17.76
C THR A 296 11.58 -39.89 16.45
N PHE A 297 12.77 -39.33 16.55
CA PHE A 297 13.71 -39.19 15.44
C PHE A 297 15.16 -39.20 15.94
N ARG A 298 16.12 -39.32 15.03
CA ARG A 298 17.55 -39.13 15.30
C ARG A 298 18.09 -37.98 14.46
N LEU A 299 19.28 -37.52 14.78
CA LEU A 299 19.97 -36.46 14.03
C LEU A 299 21.29 -36.98 13.46
N ALA A 300 21.66 -36.46 12.29
CA ALA A 300 22.97 -36.61 11.67
C ALA A 300 23.63 -35.24 11.49
N ASN A 301 24.96 -35.21 11.38
CA ASN A 301 25.75 -33.99 11.16
C ASN A 301 25.80 -33.54 9.69
N SER A 302 25.27 -34.34 8.76
CA SER A 302 25.20 -34.01 7.34
C SER A 302 23.98 -34.66 6.69
N TYR A 303 23.50 -34.04 5.61
CA TYR A 303 22.40 -34.58 4.80
C TYR A 303 22.73 -35.98 4.29
N ALA A 304 23.94 -36.18 3.75
CA ALA A 304 24.40 -37.47 3.23
C ALA A 304 24.34 -38.58 4.29
N ASN A 305 24.71 -38.28 5.54
CA ASN A 305 24.64 -39.23 6.64
C ASN A 305 23.20 -39.55 7.07
N ALA A 306 22.27 -38.62 6.90
CA ALA A 306 20.85 -38.86 7.20
C ALA A 306 20.18 -39.76 6.15
N ILE A 307 20.49 -39.54 4.87
CA ILE A 307 19.85 -40.24 3.73
C ILE A 307 20.63 -41.49 3.25
N ALA A 308 21.75 -41.83 3.88
CA ALA A 308 22.53 -43.00 3.54
C ALA A 308 21.72 -44.29 3.70
N ALA A 309 22.01 -45.32 2.89
CA ALA A 309 21.40 -46.64 3.01
C ALA A 309 21.55 -47.24 4.42
N THR A 310 22.65 -46.88 5.11
CA THR A 310 22.82 -47.06 6.54
C THR A 310 23.05 -45.69 7.17
N PRO A 311 22.04 -45.08 7.80
CA PRO A 311 22.17 -43.76 8.39
C PRO A 311 23.23 -43.71 9.51
N VAL A 312 23.92 -42.57 9.64
CA VAL A 312 24.94 -42.34 10.67
C VAL A 312 24.42 -41.33 11.70
N PRO A 313 23.68 -41.79 12.74
CA PRO A 313 23.14 -40.92 13.77
C PRO A 313 24.23 -40.40 14.72
N ILE A 314 23.96 -39.24 15.32
CA ILE A 314 24.80 -38.64 16.36
C ILE A 314 24.67 -39.41 17.67
N ASN A 315 25.80 -39.61 18.33
CA ASN A 315 25.89 -40.10 19.69
C ASN A 315 25.93 -38.93 20.66
N THR A 316 25.36 -39.10 21.85
CA THR A 316 25.36 -38.07 22.89
C THR A 316 26.01 -38.59 24.16
N SER A 317 26.67 -37.69 24.89
CA SER A 317 27.39 -38.01 26.13
C SER A 317 27.32 -36.86 27.14
N GLY A 318 27.93 -37.04 28.32
CA GLY A 318 28.04 -35.99 29.31
C GLY A 318 26.75 -35.72 30.08
N THR A 319 26.49 -34.45 30.39
CA THR A 319 25.29 -33.98 31.12
C THR A 319 24.53 -32.97 30.28
N GLN A 320 23.26 -32.75 30.59
CA GLN A 320 22.40 -31.75 29.94
C GLN A 320 21.62 -30.95 30.96
N SER A 321 21.25 -29.71 30.61
CA SER A 321 20.47 -28.81 31.47
C SER A 321 19.66 -27.80 30.67
N GLY A 322 18.63 -27.23 31.30
CA GLY A 322 17.75 -26.25 30.66
C GLY A 322 16.72 -26.87 29.73
N THR A 323 16.05 -26.02 28.95
CA THR A 323 15.02 -26.43 27.99
C THR A 323 15.60 -26.40 26.59
N HIS A 324 15.57 -27.54 25.90
CA HIS A 324 16.07 -27.67 24.52
C HIS A 324 14.93 -27.44 23.53
N SER A 325 15.17 -26.56 22.55
CA SER A 325 14.19 -26.21 21.53
C SER A 325 14.73 -26.48 20.13
N LEU A 326 13.82 -26.85 19.22
CA LEU A 326 14.15 -27.19 17.84
C LEU A 326 13.41 -26.26 16.89
N ARG A 327 14.13 -25.80 15.86
CA ARG A 327 13.57 -25.05 14.74
C ARG A 327 13.86 -25.77 13.43
N TYR A 328 12.83 -25.90 12.60
CA TYR A 328 12.96 -26.40 11.23
C TYR A 328 13.42 -25.28 10.31
N ASN A 329 14.53 -25.50 9.60
CA ASN A 329 15.14 -24.53 8.68
C ASN A 329 15.45 -25.26 7.35
N PRO A 330 14.51 -25.30 6.39
CA PRO A 330 14.66 -26.09 5.16
C PRO A 330 15.97 -25.84 4.40
N TRP A 331 16.45 -24.59 4.39
CA TRP A 331 17.67 -24.18 3.69
C TRP A 331 18.87 -24.02 4.63
N GLY A 332 18.69 -24.29 5.92
CA GLY A 332 19.73 -24.19 6.94
C GLY A 332 20.03 -22.76 7.42
N ILE A 333 20.94 -22.71 8.38
CA ILE A 333 21.39 -21.49 9.06
C ILE A 333 22.90 -21.29 8.96
N ASN A 334 23.34 -20.04 9.09
CA ASN A 334 24.74 -19.68 9.17
C ASN A 334 25.01 -19.06 10.55
N GLY A 335 25.17 -19.95 11.55
CA GLY A 335 25.27 -19.56 12.95
C GLY A 335 23.99 -18.92 13.51
N ALA A 336 24.14 -18.18 14.61
CA ALA A 336 23.03 -17.72 15.43
C ALA A 336 22.20 -16.58 14.82
N LEU A 337 22.82 -15.76 13.97
CA LEU A 337 22.22 -14.50 13.50
C LEU A 337 21.69 -14.57 12.07
N SER A 338 22.02 -15.63 11.32
CA SER A 338 21.76 -15.66 9.88
C SER A 338 21.10 -16.96 9.43
N PHE A 339 20.50 -16.90 8.24
CA PHE A 339 19.85 -18.02 7.57
C PHE A 339 20.09 -17.96 6.06
N TYR A 340 19.99 -19.10 5.37
CA TYR A 340 20.18 -19.15 3.93
C TYR A 340 18.86 -18.99 3.17
N LEU A 341 18.92 -18.35 2.01
CA LEU A 341 17.85 -18.35 1.03
C LEU A 341 17.74 -19.71 0.31
N PRO A 342 16.58 -20.04 -0.28
CA PRO A 342 16.55 -21.01 -1.36
C PRO A 342 17.52 -20.60 -2.47
N ASP A 343 18.26 -21.56 -3.01
CA ASP A 343 19.03 -21.37 -4.24
C ASP A 343 18.21 -21.94 -5.40
N LEU A 344 17.69 -21.08 -6.27
CA LEU A 344 16.92 -21.46 -7.44
C LEU A 344 17.68 -21.25 -8.75
N ARG A 345 18.98 -20.93 -8.69
CA ARG A 345 19.78 -20.71 -9.90
C ARG A 345 19.91 -22.03 -10.65
N GLY A 346 19.43 -22.03 -11.90
CA GLY A 346 19.44 -23.24 -12.74
C GLY A 346 18.45 -24.32 -12.31
N LEU A 347 17.56 -24.02 -11.36
CA LEU A 347 16.54 -24.96 -10.89
C LEU A 347 15.14 -24.53 -11.36
N GLY A 348 14.36 -25.50 -11.83
CA GLY A 348 12.92 -25.33 -12.00
C GLY A 348 12.19 -25.56 -10.67
N LEU A 349 11.24 -24.69 -10.34
CA LEU A 349 10.37 -24.93 -9.19
C LEU A 349 9.43 -26.10 -9.48
N VAL A 350 9.45 -27.11 -8.62
CA VAL A 350 8.42 -28.16 -8.57
C VAL A 350 7.56 -27.87 -7.35
N PHE A 351 6.26 -27.69 -7.55
CA PHE A 351 5.36 -27.47 -6.44
C PHE A 351 5.14 -28.78 -5.68
N ALA A 352 5.31 -28.74 -4.36
CA ALA A 352 4.96 -29.84 -3.47
C ALA A 352 3.43 -29.95 -3.42
N GLY A 353 2.86 -30.64 -4.39
CA GLY A 353 1.43 -30.93 -4.47
C GLY A 353 1.21 -32.43 -4.57
N GLN A 354 0.40 -32.98 -3.67
CA GLN A 354 -0.22 -34.28 -3.89
C GLN A 354 -1.25 -34.11 -5.01
N GLN A 355 -0.83 -34.19 -6.28
CA GLN A 355 -1.76 -34.35 -7.41
C GLN A 355 -2.34 -35.77 -7.33
N ALA A 356 -3.35 -35.95 -6.47
CA ALA A 356 -4.10 -37.18 -6.40
C ALA A 356 -5.18 -37.21 -7.49
N THR A 357 -4.83 -37.77 -8.65
CA THR A 357 -5.73 -38.67 -9.39
C THR A 357 -4.90 -39.78 -10.04
N ALA A 358 -4.21 -40.57 -9.24
CA ALA A 358 -3.78 -41.92 -9.63
C ALA A 358 -3.33 -42.67 -8.37
N ALA A 359 -3.87 -43.86 -8.16
CA ALA A 359 -3.59 -44.76 -7.05
C ALA A 359 -2.11 -45.24 -6.94
N TRP A 360 -1.18 -44.60 -7.66
CA TRP A 360 0.24 -44.94 -7.72
C TRP A 360 1.19 -43.75 -7.46
N ALA A 361 0.70 -42.51 -7.28
CA ALA A 361 1.55 -41.33 -7.04
C ALA A 361 2.04 -41.22 -5.57
N SER A 362 1.32 -41.83 -4.62
CA SER A 362 1.58 -41.69 -3.17
C SER A 362 2.91 -42.28 -2.71
N ALA A 363 3.56 -43.16 -3.49
CA ALA A 363 4.78 -43.85 -3.06
C ALA A 363 6.08 -43.18 -3.57
N ASN A 364 6.02 -42.32 -4.59
CA ASN A 364 7.22 -41.83 -5.30
C ASN A 364 7.40 -40.30 -5.31
N TYR A 365 6.40 -39.52 -4.89
CA TYR A 365 6.48 -38.05 -4.83
C TYR A 365 6.15 -37.51 -3.43
N ALA A 366 6.96 -37.86 -2.44
CA ALA A 366 6.91 -37.31 -1.08
C ALA A 366 7.83 -36.09 -0.94
N ALA A 367 7.69 -35.10 -1.82
CA ALA A 367 8.53 -33.90 -1.78
C ALA A 367 8.07 -32.95 -0.65
N VAL A 368 8.95 -32.64 0.29
CA VAL A 368 8.75 -31.63 1.36
C VAL A 368 9.34 -30.27 0.96
N LEU A 369 8.96 -29.20 1.66
CA LEU A 369 9.48 -27.85 1.41
C LEU A 369 11.01 -27.83 1.52
N GLY A 370 11.69 -27.31 0.49
CA GLY A 370 13.16 -27.27 0.47
C GLY A 370 13.83 -28.58 0.03
N ALA A 371 13.06 -29.64 -0.27
CA ALA A 371 13.63 -30.87 -0.83
C ALA A 371 14.26 -30.60 -2.21
N TYR A 372 15.49 -31.06 -2.39
CA TYR A 372 16.19 -31.00 -3.66
C TYR A 372 16.10 -32.36 -4.36
N ILE A 373 15.28 -32.42 -5.43
CA ILE A 373 15.16 -33.61 -6.27
C ILE A 373 15.95 -33.35 -7.54
N GLN A 374 17.04 -34.08 -7.74
CA GLN A 374 17.75 -34.10 -9.01
C GLN A 374 17.07 -35.06 -9.97
N ASP A 375 16.89 -34.65 -11.23
CA ASP A 375 16.61 -35.58 -12.32
C ASP A 375 17.85 -36.47 -12.52
N LYS A 376 17.88 -37.61 -11.82
CA LYS A 376 18.89 -38.64 -12.07
C LYS A 376 18.56 -39.27 -13.40
N PHE A 377 19.53 -39.36 -14.28
CA PHE A 377 19.38 -40.03 -15.56
C PHE A 377 18.85 -41.46 -15.33
N GLN A 378 17.71 -41.82 -15.94
CA GLN A 378 17.20 -43.18 -15.88
C GLN A 378 18.13 -44.10 -16.66
N ARG A 379 18.70 -45.12 -15.99
CA ARG A 379 19.46 -46.21 -16.63
C ARG A 379 18.71 -46.69 -17.89
N PHE A 380 19.34 -46.80 -19.06
CA PHE A 380 18.72 -47.44 -20.23
C PHE A 380 19.22 -48.88 -20.34
N LYS A 381 18.31 -49.82 -20.57
CA LYS A 381 18.66 -51.22 -20.81
C LYS A 381 18.64 -51.47 -22.31
N ALA A 382 19.80 -51.58 -22.95
CA ALA A 382 19.89 -52.09 -24.31
C ALA A 382 19.96 -53.61 -24.28
N ARG A 383 18.99 -54.30 -24.91
CA ARG A 383 19.03 -55.75 -25.13
C ARG A 383 19.46 -55.99 -26.57
N LEU A 384 20.68 -56.49 -26.78
CA LEU A 384 21.12 -56.92 -28.10
C LEU A 384 20.49 -58.29 -28.37
N TYR A 385 19.52 -58.35 -29.27
CA TYR A 385 18.95 -59.62 -29.74
C TYR A 385 19.74 -60.04 -30.98
N VAL A 386 20.58 -61.06 -30.85
CA VAL A 386 21.14 -61.75 -32.02
C VAL A 386 20.14 -62.87 -32.34
N GLU A 387 19.24 -62.62 -33.28
CA GLU A 387 18.45 -63.71 -33.85
C GLU A 387 19.43 -64.60 -34.62
N ALA A 388 19.61 -65.83 -34.15
CA ALA A 388 20.17 -66.87 -35.00
C ALA A 388 19.20 -67.01 -36.19
N HIS A 389 19.57 -66.49 -37.35
CA HIS A 389 18.95 -66.91 -38.58
C HIS A 389 19.24 -68.40 -38.74
N ASN A 390 18.30 -69.24 -38.30
CA ASN A 390 18.24 -70.63 -38.72
C ASN A 390 17.83 -70.63 -40.20
N GLY A 391 18.77 -70.23 -41.06
CA GLY A 391 18.71 -70.58 -42.46
C GLY A 391 18.72 -72.10 -42.53
N THR A 392 17.58 -72.67 -42.88
CA THR A 392 17.46 -74.08 -43.25
C THR A 392 18.38 -74.33 -44.44
N ASN A 393 19.63 -74.69 -44.19
CA ASN A 393 20.46 -75.46 -45.10
C ASN A 393 21.62 -76.07 -44.32
N GLY A 394 21.60 -77.40 -44.21
CA GLY A 394 22.54 -78.23 -43.45
C GLY A 394 24.00 -78.07 -43.85
N GLY A 395 24.67 -77.12 -43.23
CA GLY A 395 26.12 -76.97 -43.25
C GLY A 395 26.57 -76.39 -41.92
N THR A 396 27.52 -77.07 -41.27
CA THR A 396 28.20 -76.69 -40.03
C THR A 396 28.52 -75.19 -40.00
N GLY A 397 27.67 -74.41 -39.31
CA GLY A 397 27.67 -72.95 -39.36
C GLY A 397 28.73 -72.34 -38.45
N SER A 398 29.60 -71.54 -39.07
CA SER A 398 30.71 -70.79 -38.47
C SER A 398 30.27 -69.91 -37.29
N PHE A 399 30.89 -70.11 -36.13
CA PHE A 399 30.77 -69.22 -34.98
C PHE A 399 31.54 -67.93 -35.26
N ALA A 400 30.91 -66.77 -35.06
CA ALA A 400 31.56 -65.48 -35.22
C ALA A 400 32.62 -65.29 -34.12
N THR A 401 33.90 -65.40 -34.48
CA THR A 401 35.02 -65.06 -33.61
C THR A 401 35.28 -63.55 -33.69
N TYR A 402 35.20 -62.87 -32.55
CA TYR A 402 35.70 -61.50 -32.43
C TYR A 402 37.04 -61.54 -31.69
N THR A 403 38.12 -61.19 -32.37
CA THR A 403 39.45 -61.09 -31.75
C THR A 403 39.69 -59.65 -31.31
N GLN A 404 39.77 -59.43 -30.01
CA GLN A 404 40.35 -58.19 -29.47
C GLN A 404 41.58 -58.57 -28.65
N GLN A 405 42.76 -58.09 -29.08
CA GLN A 405 44.04 -58.19 -28.38
C GLN A 405 44.46 -59.61 -27.91
N GLY A 406 44.31 -60.63 -28.75
CA GLY A 406 45.10 -61.87 -28.62
C GLY A 406 44.61 -62.94 -27.64
N GLU A 407 43.47 -62.76 -26.98
CA GLU A 407 42.84 -63.82 -26.16
C GLU A 407 41.56 -64.33 -26.85
N SER A 408 41.39 -65.65 -26.95
CA SER A 408 40.22 -66.27 -27.56
C SER A 408 39.12 -66.47 -26.52
N PHE A 409 38.00 -65.76 -26.66
CA PHE A 409 36.88 -65.84 -25.73
C PHE A 409 35.71 -66.69 -26.29
N TYR A 410 35.36 -67.79 -25.61
CA TYR A 410 34.24 -68.68 -25.97
C TYR A 410 32.90 -68.06 -25.55
N ILE A 411 32.05 -67.71 -26.52
CA ILE A 411 30.69 -67.23 -26.23
C ILE A 411 29.77 -68.45 -26.02
N ALA A 412 29.79 -69.01 -24.81
CA ALA A 412 28.70 -69.83 -24.32
C ALA A 412 27.52 -68.91 -23.96
N ASN A 413 26.31 -69.35 -24.31
CA ASN A 413 25.01 -68.68 -24.12
C ASN A 413 24.98 -67.50 -23.14
N SER A 414 24.49 -66.37 -23.65
CA SER A 414 24.22 -65.11 -22.94
C SER A 414 25.43 -64.41 -22.32
N PHE A 415 26.07 -63.56 -23.13
CA PHE A 415 26.74 -62.38 -22.59
C PHE A 415 25.69 -61.37 -22.15
N ALA A 416 25.26 -61.47 -20.90
CA ALA A 416 24.98 -60.26 -20.16
C ALA A 416 26.36 -59.66 -19.80
N GLN A 417 27.01 -58.99 -20.75
CA GLN A 417 27.94 -57.96 -20.31
C GLN A 417 27.03 -56.84 -19.82
N ASP A 418 26.71 -56.88 -18.54
CA ASP A 418 26.34 -55.66 -17.84
C ASP A 418 27.52 -54.73 -18.11
N PHE A 419 27.36 -53.75 -19.02
CA PHE A 419 28.12 -52.52 -18.88
C PHE A 419 27.79 -52.07 -17.47
N GLN A 420 28.73 -52.30 -16.54
CA GLN A 420 28.44 -52.18 -15.13
C GLN A 420 27.94 -50.77 -14.92
N ASN A 421 26.67 -50.70 -14.56
CA ASN A 421 26.10 -49.49 -14.09
C ASN A 421 26.72 -49.24 -12.72
N ASP A 422 27.60 -48.25 -12.66
CA ASP A 422 28.27 -47.77 -11.45
C ASP A 422 27.32 -47.39 -10.29
N GLY A 423 26.01 -47.34 -10.57
CA GLY A 423 25.01 -46.92 -9.60
C GLY A 423 24.08 -45.84 -10.14
N TYR A 424 24.42 -45.18 -11.26
CA TYR A 424 23.92 -43.82 -11.51
C TYR A 424 23.42 -43.48 -12.93
N GLY A 425 23.06 -44.46 -13.78
CA GLY A 425 22.42 -44.15 -15.08
C GLY A 425 23.39 -44.12 -16.25
N ASP A 426 22.91 -44.30 -17.48
CA ASP A 426 23.76 -44.12 -18.66
C ASP A 426 23.89 -42.62 -19.01
N PRO A 427 24.99 -42.16 -19.63
CA PRO A 427 25.29 -40.72 -19.68
C PRO A 427 24.55 -39.96 -20.80
N ARG A 428 24.05 -38.76 -20.48
CA ARG A 428 23.53 -37.74 -21.43
C ARG A 428 24.73 -37.02 -22.07
N THR A 429 24.75 -36.85 -23.40
CA THR A 429 25.91 -36.30 -24.15
C THR A 429 25.82 -34.80 -24.49
N GLY A 430 24.86 -34.05 -23.91
CA GLY A 430 24.67 -32.62 -24.14
C GLY A 430 24.54 -31.81 -22.85
N PHE A 431 24.94 -30.52 -22.89
CA PHE A 431 24.98 -29.62 -21.72
C PHE A 431 23.62 -29.05 -21.28
N THR A 432 22.54 -29.32 -22.02
CA THR A 432 21.22 -28.76 -21.76
C THR A 432 20.17 -29.87 -21.65
N THR A 433 19.50 -29.93 -20.51
CA THR A 433 18.44 -30.91 -20.19
C THR A 433 17.05 -30.49 -20.69
N HIS A 434 16.91 -29.27 -21.22
CA HIS A 434 15.69 -28.70 -21.78
C HIS A 434 16.05 -27.69 -22.89
N GLY A 435 15.14 -27.47 -23.85
CA GLY A 435 15.34 -26.57 -25.00
C GLY A 435 15.68 -25.11 -24.62
N PRO A 436 15.90 -24.21 -25.60
CA PRO A 436 16.30 -22.83 -25.33
C PRO A 436 15.25 -22.14 -24.44
N VAL A 437 15.64 -21.84 -23.19
CA VAL A 437 14.79 -21.18 -22.21
C VAL A 437 15.09 -19.68 -22.26
N ALA A 438 14.06 -18.84 -22.28
CA ALA A 438 14.24 -17.42 -22.00
C ALA A 438 14.80 -17.27 -20.58
N GLY A 439 15.92 -16.57 -20.41
CA GLY A 439 16.57 -16.37 -19.12
C GLY A 439 15.73 -15.47 -18.20
N VAL A 440 14.82 -16.08 -17.43
CA VAL A 440 14.00 -15.38 -16.44
C VAL A 440 14.58 -15.67 -15.06
N ASN A 441 14.83 -14.63 -14.25
CA ASN A 441 15.29 -14.78 -12.88
C ASN A 441 14.11 -15.11 -11.97
N ALA A 442 14.34 -15.81 -10.87
CA ALA A 442 13.37 -15.85 -9.77
C ALA A 442 13.62 -14.66 -8.82
N ILE A 443 12.55 -14.15 -8.22
CA ILE A 443 12.61 -13.24 -7.07
C ILE A 443 11.72 -13.77 -5.95
N ILE A 444 12.12 -13.52 -4.71
CA ILE A 444 11.39 -13.90 -3.50
C ILE A 444 11.03 -12.66 -2.68
N ARG A 445 9.76 -12.58 -2.24
CA ARG A 445 9.27 -11.47 -1.44
C ARG A 445 9.75 -11.59 0.01
N VAL A 446 10.34 -10.54 0.55
CA VAL A 446 10.88 -10.51 1.93
C VAL A 446 10.30 -9.41 2.82
N ALA A 447 9.54 -8.46 2.25
CA ALA A 447 8.86 -7.38 2.98
C ALA A 447 7.46 -7.09 2.43
#